data_AF-A0A4P9YSH6-F1
#
_entry.id   AF-A0A4P9YSH6-F1
#
_cell.length_a   1.000
_cell.length_b   1.000
_cell.length_c   1.000
_cell.angle_alpha   90.00
_cell.angle_beta   90.00
_cell.angle_gamma   90.00
#
_symmetry.space_group_name_H-M   'P 1'
#
loop_
_entity.id
_entity.type
_entity.pdbx_description
1 polymer ?
#
loop_
_entity_poly.entity_id
_entity_poly.type
_entity_poly.pdbx_seq_one_letter_code
_entity_poly.pdbx_strand_id
1 'polypeptide(L)'
;VIFIGAVMDPVWRHILRLSLWIGVLGFLRIFSLLCRDRFENLSTIAYAPPNAYYKITTLLFAIFALNILWYIGSMFLFPNSITFLTLEFLPVALDTAQVMTKYLAHLLDQWNENGFESKRLINYYAEISTDVLILGCTLLQYLQLMWMHGISFGLVDIVLFLNVRSVLKNLHNKVMIHRERWRMMSYVQRQYIDATQEELDADDDD
;
A
#
# COMPACT_ATOMS: atom_id res chain seq x y z
N VAL A 1 -20.08 -17.61 33.91
CA VAL A 1 -18.74 -17.19 33.42
C VAL A 1 -17.59 -17.80 34.23
N ILE A 2 -17.77 -18.25 35.48
CA ILE A 2 -16.68 -18.86 36.28
C ILE A 2 -16.53 -20.38 36.03
N PHE A 3 -17.56 -21.08 35.53
CA PHE A 3 -17.53 -22.53 35.29
C PHE A 3 -16.96 -22.98 33.94
N ILE A 4 -16.71 -22.07 33.00
CA ILE A 4 -16.09 -22.39 31.70
C ILE A 4 -14.55 -22.58 31.85
N GLY A 5 -13.96 -22.10 32.95
CA GLY A 5 -12.52 -22.09 33.16
C GLY A 5 -11.90 -23.45 33.55
N ALA A 6 -12.68 -24.42 34.02
CA ALA A 6 -12.16 -25.67 34.58
C ALA A 6 -12.14 -26.87 33.59
N VAL A 7 -12.70 -26.72 32.38
CA VAL A 7 -12.83 -27.81 31.39
C VAL A 7 -12.05 -27.55 30.09
N MET A 8 -11.50 -26.34 29.86
CA MET A 8 -10.85 -25.97 28.60
C MET A 8 -9.32 -25.96 28.65
N ASP A 9 -8.70 -27.13 28.79
CA ASP A 9 -7.23 -27.27 28.78
C ASP A 9 -6.53 -27.40 27.40
N PRO A 10 -7.15 -26.96 26.28
CA PRO A 10 -6.38 -26.52 25.11
C PRO A 10 -6.63 -25.07 24.67
N VAL A 11 -7.73 -24.41 25.07
CA VAL A 11 -8.14 -23.14 24.43
C VAL A 11 -7.29 -21.93 24.85
N TRP A 12 -6.85 -21.87 26.11
CA TRP A 12 -6.04 -20.74 26.60
C TRP A 12 -4.70 -20.60 25.87
N ARG A 13 -4.01 -21.71 25.60
CA ARG A 13 -2.74 -21.69 24.84
C ARG A 13 -2.94 -21.22 23.40
N HIS A 14 -4.08 -21.52 22.79
CA HIS A 14 -4.40 -21.02 21.45
C HIS A 14 -4.71 -19.52 21.47
N ILE A 15 -5.54 -19.06 22.41
CA ILE A 15 -5.88 -17.63 22.56
C ILE A 15 -4.63 -16.80 22.85
N LEU A 16 -3.76 -17.24 23.77
CA LEU A 16 -2.52 -16.53 24.10
C LEU A 16 -1.58 -16.44 22.91
N ARG A 17 -1.39 -17.54 22.15
CA ARG A 17 -0.56 -17.51 20.94
C ARG A 17 -1.15 -16.60 19.86
N LEU A 18 -2.47 -16.60 19.68
CA LEU A 18 -3.15 -15.71 18.73
C LEU A 18 -3.05 -14.24 19.15
N SER A 19 -3.24 -13.95 20.45
CA SER A 19 -3.11 -12.60 21.00
C SER A 19 -1.69 -12.06 20.84
N LEU A 20 -0.68 -12.89 21.10
CA LEU A 20 0.72 -12.54 20.84
C LEU A 20 0.95 -12.25 19.35
N TRP A 21 0.37 -13.09 18.48
CA TRP A 21 0.49 -12.92 17.04
C TRP A 21 -0.13 -11.61 16.52
N ILE A 22 -1.35 -11.30 16.94
CA ILE A 22 -2.03 -10.02 16.63
C ILE A 22 -1.27 -8.84 17.24
N GLY A 23 -0.74 -8.98 18.45
CA GLY A 23 0.05 -7.94 19.10
C GLY A 23 1.30 -7.56 18.31
N VAL A 24 2.04 -8.56 17.80
CA VAL A 24 3.23 -8.33 16.97
C VAL A 24 2.87 -7.69 15.62
N LEU A 25 1.78 -8.13 14.98
CA LEU A 25 1.29 -7.48 13.76
C LEU A 25 0.86 -6.03 13.98
N GLY A 26 0.16 -5.76 15.08
CA GLY A 26 -0.23 -4.41 15.48
C GLY A 26 0.99 -3.51 15.70
N PHE A 27 2.01 -4.03 16.38
CA PHE A 27 3.27 -3.31 16.58
C PHE A 27 3.98 -2.98 15.25
N LEU A 28 4.11 -3.97 14.35
CA LEU A 28 4.69 -3.78 13.02
C LEU A 28 3.93 -2.74 12.20
N ARG A 29 2.60 -2.74 12.27
CA ARG A 29 1.74 -1.77 11.58
C ARG A 29 1.98 -0.35 12.09
N ILE A 30 1.98 -0.16 13.41
CA ILE A 30 2.24 1.16 14.02
C ILE A 30 3.63 1.67 13.64
N PHE A 31 4.63 0.80 13.64
CA PHE A 31 5.98 1.19 13.27
C PHE A 31 6.08 1.57 11.79
N SER A 32 5.36 0.88 10.89
CA SER A 32 5.22 1.27 9.49
C SER A 32 4.52 2.63 9.30
N LEU A 33 3.52 2.95 10.13
CA LEU A 33 2.86 4.27 10.13
C LEU A 33 3.81 5.36 10.62
N LEU A 34 4.58 5.10 11.67
CA LEU A 34 5.56 6.06 12.20
C LEU A 34 6.66 6.39 11.18
N CYS A 35 7.04 5.42 10.34
CA CYS A 35 7.98 5.65 9.23
C CYS A 35 7.38 6.58 8.18
N ARG A 36 6.08 6.43 7.88
CA ARG A 36 5.34 7.29 6.95
C ARG A 36 5.30 8.73 7.48
N ASP A 37 4.92 8.91 8.74
CA ASP A 37 4.86 10.25 9.36
C ASP A 37 6.24 10.92 9.42
N ARG A 38 7.28 10.16 9.78
CA ARG A 38 8.67 10.64 9.77
C ARG A 38 9.11 11.09 8.38
N PHE A 39 8.70 10.36 7.34
CA PHE A 39 9.02 10.69 5.96
C PHE A 39 8.25 11.92 5.47
N GLU A 40 6.95 12.01 5.72
CA GLU A 40 6.16 13.20 5.37
C GLU A 40 6.77 14.45 5.99
N ASN A 41 7.21 14.36 7.25
CA ASN A 41 7.91 15.45 7.94
C ASN A 41 9.31 15.76 7.37
N LEU A 42 9.98 14.81 6.71
CA LEU A 42 11.24 15.06 6.00
C LEU A 42 11.01 15.65 4.62
N SER A 43 9.92 15.26 3.94
CA SER A 43 9.55 15.78 2.62
C SER A 43 9.13 17.25 2.64
N THR A 44 8.67 17.75 3.78
CA THR A 44 8.35 19.18 3.99
C THR A 44 9.57 20.04 4.30
N ILE A 45 10.72 19.44 4.64
CA ILE A 45 11.95 20.15 4.98
C ILE A 45 12.82 20.28 3.72
N ALA A 46 13.01 21.52 3.23
CA ALA A 46 13.66 21.84 1.96
C ALA A 46 15.15 21.42 1.83
N TYR A 47 15.83 21.07 2.92
CA TYR A 47 17.24 20.65 2.94
C TYR A 47 17.46 19.48 3.90
N ALA A 48 17.16 18.27 3.45
CA ALA A 48 17.39 17.05 4.22
C ALA A 48 18.67 16.33 3.75
N PRO A 49 19.59 15.95 4.66
CA PRO A 49 20.82 15.24 4.30
C PRO A 49 20.53 13.81 3.78
N PRO A 50 21.26 13.32 2.75
CA PRO A 50 20.99 12.04 2.10
C PRO A 50 21.09 10.81 3.03
N ASN A 51 21.87 10.93 4.11
CA ASN A 51 22.03 9.87 5.12
C ASN A 51 20.74 9.58 5.90
N ALA A 52 19.86 10.57 6.08
CA ALA A 52 18.59 10.38 6.77
C ALA A 52 17.62 9.52 5.94
N TYR A 53 17.58 9.76 4.62
CA TYR A 53 16.81 8.95 3.68
C TYR A 53 17.28 7.50 3.68
N TYR A 54 18.59 7.25 3.55
CA TYR A 54 19.11 5.89 3.53
C TYR A 54 18.77 5.10 4.82
N LYS A 55 18.81 5.76 5.97
CA LYS A 55 18.46 5.16 7.27
C LYS A 55 16.98 4.78 7.33
N ILE A 56 16.09 5.61 6.80
CA ILE A 56 14.65 5.34 6.74
C ILE A 56 14.35 4.22 5.72
N THR A 57 15.02 4.21 4.57
CA THR A 57 14.92 3.13 3.57
C THR A 57 15.27 1.79 4.19
N THR A 58 16.41 1.75 4.89
CA THR A 58 16.92 0.52 5.50
C THR A 58 15.97 0.02 6.58
N LEU A 59 15.44 0.93 7.38
CA LEU A 59 14.48 0.61 8.43
C LEU A 59 13.17 0.08 7.83
N LEU A 60 12.67 0.68 6.74
CA LEU A 60 11.47 0.19 6.04
C LEU A 60 11.67 -1.20 5.44
N PHE A 61 12.82 -1.45 4.80
CA PHE A 61 13.16 -2.77 4.27
C PHE A 61 13.25 -3.81 5.39
N ALA A 62 13.83 -3.45 6.54
CA ALA A 62 13.86 -4.32 7.71
C ALA A 62 12.45 -4.64 8.22
N ILE A 63 11.51 -3.68 8.25
CA ILE A 63 10.11 -3.93 8.61
C ILE A 63 9.47 -4.94 7.64
N PHE A 64 9.71 -4.77 6.34
CA PHE A 64 9.15 -5.66 5.34
C PHE A 64 9.70 -7.09 5.48
N ALA A 65 11.02 -7.22 5.68
CA ALA A 65 11.65 -8.51 5.94
C ALA A 65 11.13 -9.16 7.23
N LEU A 66 10.92 -8.38 8.30
CA LEU A 66 10.34 -8.86 9.56
C LEU A 66 8.89 -9.32 9.36
N ASN A 67 8.08 -8.61 8.55
CA ASN A 67 6.72 -9.05 8.20
C ASN A 67 6.72 -10.37 7.45
N ILE A 68 7.60 -10.54 6.46
CA ILE A 68 7.73 -11.80 5.71
C ILE A 68 8.18 -12.93 6.63
N LEU A 69 9.20 -12.69 7.45
CA LEU A 69 9.70 -13.69 8.41
C LEU A 69 8.61 -14.08 9.41
N TRP A 70 7.83 -13.10 9.90
CA TRP A 70 6.70 -13.33 10.79
C TRP A 70 5.59 -14.14 10.12
N TYR A 71 5.29 -13.87 8.85
CA TYR A 71 4.32 -14.63 8.05
C TYR A 71 4.76 -16.08 7.82
N ILE A 72 6.04 -16.31 7.52
CA ILE A 72 6.60 -17.66 7.38
C ILE A 72 6.54 -18.39 8.73
N GLY A 73 6.95 -17.74 9.82
CA GLY A 73 6.86 -18.30 11.17
C GLY A 73 5.41 -18.63 11.58
N SER A 74 4.47 -17.80 11.14
CA SER A 74 3.03 -17.98 11.33
C SER A 74 2.49 -19.24 10.64
N MET A 75 2.93 -19.54 9.41
CA MET A 75 2.55 -20.79 8.73
C MET A 75 2.99 -22.03 9.52
N PHE A 76 4.14 -21.96 10.18
CA PHE A 76 4.66 -23.06 11.00
C PHE A 76 3.94 -23.19 12.36
N LEU A 77 3.54 -22.06 12.95
CA LEU A 77 2.93 -22.03 14.29
C LEU A 77 1.44 -22.45 14.30
N PHE A 78 0.71 -22.20 13.21
CA PHE A 78 -0.75 -22.44 13.12
C PHE A 78 -1.17 -23.14 11.82
N PRO A 79 -0.78 -24.41 11.59
CA PRO A 79 -1.09 -25.12 10.35
C PRO A 79 -2.61 -25.31 10.12
N ASN A 80 -3.40 -25.39 11.19
CA ASN A 80 -4.85 -25.61 11.09
C ASN A 80 -5.69 -24.33 10.87
N SER A 81 -5.09 -23.14 10.98
CA SER A 81 -5.84 -21.86 10.94
C SER A 81 -5.26 -20.85 9.93
N ILE A 82 -4.52 -21.34 8.94
CA ILE A 82 -3.80 -20.53 7.94
C ILE A 82 -4.74 -19.57 7.19
N THR A 83 -5.96 -20.00 6.85
CA THR A 83 -6.92 -19.18 6.12
C THR A 83 -7.31 -17.92 6.91
N PHE A 84 -7.58 -18.07 8.20
CA PHE A 84 -7.92 -16.96 9.08
C PHE A 84 -6.71 -16.03 9.31
N LEU A 85 -5.51 -16.59 9.51
CA LEU A 85 -4.30 -15.78 9.68
C LEU A 85 -3.90 -15.04 8.39
N THR A 86 -4.13 -15.64 7.22
CA THR A 86 -3.86 -15.00 5.93
C THR A 86 -4.80 -13.82 5.69
N LEU A 87 -6.04 -13.90 6.17
CA LEU A 87 -7.01 -12.79 6.11
C LEU A 87 -6.56 -11.60 6.97
N GLU A 88 -6.06 -11.84 8.18
CA GLU A 88 -5.57 -10.77 9.07
C GLU A 88 -4.21 -10.18 8.60
N PHE A 89 -3.35 -11.00 7.99
CA PHE A 89 -2.05 -10.54 7.48
C PHE A 89 -2.15 -9.72 6.19
N LEU A 90 -3.07 -10.08 5.30
CA LEU A 90 -3.19 -9.46 3.97
C LEU A 90 -3.39 -7.92 4.01
N PRO A 91 -4.29 -7.35 4.85
CA PRO A 91 -4.42 -5.91 5.01
C PRO A 91 -3.10 -5.23 5.38
N VAL A 92 -2.33 -5.83 6.31
CA VAL A 92 -1.05 -5.31 6.78
C VAL A 92 0.01 -5.39 5.67
N ALA A 93 0.05 -6.49 4.92
CA ALA A 93 0.96 -6.66 3.79
C ALA A 93 0.68 -5.63 2.67
N LEU A 94 -0.60 -5.34 2.40
CA LEU A 94 -0.97 -4.36 1.37
C LEU A 94 -0.76 -2.91 1.83
N ASP A 95 -1.00 -2.59 3.12
CA ASP A 95 -0.69 -1.28 3.71
C ASP A 95 0.84 -1.02 3.69
N THR A 96 1.65 -2.02 4.06
CA THR A 96 3.12 -1.92 3.98
C THR A 96 3.63 -1.82 2.54
N ALA A 97 3.02 -2.55 1.59
CA ALA A 97 3.34 -2.42 0.16
C ALA A 97 3.02 -1.02 -0.38
N GLN A 98 1.91 -0.40 0.04
CA GLN A 98 1.58 0.99 -0.33
C GLN A 98 2.65 1.98 0.13
N VAL A 99 3.09 1.85 1.39
CA VAL A 99 4.17 2.67 1.93
C VAL A 99 5.44 2.46 1.11
N MET A 100 5.76 1.20 0.81
CA MET A 100 6.97 0.86 0.06
C MET A 100 6.93 1.44 -1.37
N THR A 101 5.80 1.40 -2.06
CA THR A 101 5.71 1.97 -3.42
C THR A 101 5.83 3.49 -3.42
N LYS A 102 5.17 4.19 -2.49
CA LYS A 102 5.36 5.65 -2.33
C LYS A 102 6.82 5.99 -2.04
N TYR A 103 7.46 5.16 -1.23
CA TYR A 103 8.85 5.35 -0.82
C TYR A 103 9.85 5.09 -1.97
N LEU A 104 9.67 4.01 -2.71
CA LEU A 104 10.44 3.68 -3.91
C LEU A 104 10.33 4.79 -4.95
N ALA A 105 9.12 5.33 -5.15
CA ALA A 105 8.92 6.45 -6.05
C ALA A 105 9.73 7.69 -5.60
N HIS A 106 9.62 8.11 -4.34
CA HIS A 106 10.42 9.24 -3.85
C HIS A 106 11.94 9.03 -3.93
N LEU A 107 12.42 7.81 -3.70
CA LEU A 107 13.85 7.51 -3.82
C LEU A 107 14.31 7.58 -5.29
N LEU A 108 13.49 7.11 -6.22
CA LEU A 108 13.76 7.22 -7.66
C LEU A 108 13.77 8.68 -8.11
N ASP A 109 12.87 9.51 -7.56
CA ASP A 109 12.83 10.95 -7.83
C ASP A 109 14.10 11.68 -7.35
N GLN A 110 14.64 11.27 -6.21
CA GLN A 110 15.88 11.83 -5.65
C GLN A 110 17.14 11.32 -6.35
N TRP A 111 17.14 10.06 -6.82
CA TRP A 111 18.25 9.51 -7.60
C TRP A 111 18.32 10.18 -8.98
N ASN A 112 17.17 10.43 -9.59
CA ASN A 112 17.10 11.02 -10.93
C ASN A 112 17.12 12.55 -10.85
N GLU A 113 18.30 13.14 -10.59
CA GLU A 113 18.51 14.60 -10.65
C GLU A 113 18.24 15.19 -12.05
N ASN A 114 18.15 14.35 -13.08
CA ASN A 114 17.97 14.76 -14.46
C ASN A 114 16.49 14.76 -14.88
N GLY A 115 15.87 15.94 -14.85
CA GLY A 115 14.69 16.28 -15.65
C GLY A 115 13.38 16.44 -14.87
N PHE A 116 12.78 17.63 -14.98
CA PHE A 116 11.48 18.01 -14.43
C PHE A 116 10.33 17.06 -14.86
N GLU A 117 10.46 16.47 -16.05
CA GLU A 117 9.49 15.50 -16.59
C GLU A 117 9.50 14.15 -15.88
N SER A 118 10.67 13.66 -15.46
CA SER A 118 10.79 12.37 -14.77
C SER A 118 10.18 12.43 -13.38
N LYS A 119 10.34 13.56 -12.69
CA LYS A 119 9.76 13.82 -11.36
C LYS A 119 8.24 13.71 -11.36
N ARG A 120 7.63 14.28 -12.40
CA ARG A 120 6.17 14.29 -12.59
C ARG A 120 5.63 12.89 -12.88
N LEU A 121 6.36 12.07 -13.65
CA LEU A 121 5.99 10.69 -13.94
C LEU A 121 6.10 9.79 -12.70
N ILE A 122 7.14 9.95 -11.90
CA ILE A 122 7.36 9.13 -10.70
C ILE A 122 6.28 9.40 -9.64
N ASN A 123 5.98 10.67 -9.36
CA ASN A 123 4.90 11.04 -8.45
C ASN A 123 3.54 10.53 -8.96
N TYR A 124 3.32 10.61 -10.28
CA TYR A 124 2.12 10.06 -10.93
C TYR A 124 1.98 8.54 -10.73
N TYR A 125 3.04 7.76 -10.95
CA TYR A 125 3.01 6.30 -10.73
C TYR A 125 2.78 5.95 -9.24
N ALA A 126 3.31 6.75 -8.31
CA ALA A 126 3.14 6.55 -6.87
C ALA A 126 1.69 6.75 -6.41
N GLU A 127 1.06 7.83 -6.88
CA GLU A 127 -0.33 8.16 -6.57
C GLU A 127 -1.28 7.06 -7.08
N ILE A 128 -1.06 6.63 -8.33
CA ILE A 128 -1.81 5.54 -8.95
C ILE A 128 -1.64 4.24 -8.19
N SER A 129 -0.39 3.86 -7.88
CA SER A 129 -0.15 2.60 -7.18
C SER A 129 -0.81 2.60 -5.82
N THR A 130 -0.82 3.73 -5.11
CA THR A 130 -1.47 3.82 -3.80
C THR A 130 -2.97 3.60 -3.92
N ASP A 131 -3.62 4.33 -4.83
CA ASP A 131 -5.06 4.21 -5.06
C ASP A 131 -5.47 2.80 -5.49
N VAL A 132 -4.73 2.21 -6.43
CA VAL A 132 -4.97 0.85 -6.92
C VAL A 132 -4.77 -0.17 -5.80
N LEU A 133 -3.73 -0.02 -4.98
CA LEU A 133 -3.49 -0.91 -3.84
C LEU A 133 -4.57 -0.79 -2.77
N ILE A 134 -5.12 0.41 -2.51
CA ILE A 134 -6.22 0.59 -1.53
C ILE A 134 -7.49 -0.10 -2.02
N LEU A 135 -7.87 0.14 -3.29
CA LEU A 135 -9.05 -0.50 -3.88
C LEU A 135 -8.86 -2.02 -4.00
N GLY A 136 -7.66 -2.46 -4.38
CA GLY A 136 -7.31 -3.88 -4.46
C GLY A 136 -7.35 -4.57 -3.09
N CYS A 137 -6.84 -3.93 -2.04
CA CYS A 137 -6.90 -4.43 -0.67
C CYS A 137 -8.34 -4.61 -0.20
N THR A 138 -9.15 -3.58 -0.39
CA THR A 138 -10.59 -3.60 -0.07
C THR A 138 -11.29 -4.74 -0.80
N LEU A 139 -11.02 -4.92 -2.10
CA LEU A 139 -11.62 -5.98 -2.89
C LEU A 139 -11.20 -7.37 -2.43
N LEU A 140 -9.90 -7.57 -2.19
CA LEU A 140 -9.35 -8.86 -1.82
C LEU A 140 -9.84 -9.28 -0.43
N GLN A 141 -9.96 -8.35 0.52
CA GLN A 141 -10.61 -8.57 1.81
C GLN A 141 -12.06 -9.04 1.65
N TYR A 142 -12.85 -8.37 0.81
CA TYR A 142 -14.24 -8.79 0.55
C TYR A 142 -14.32 -10.18 -0.09
N LEU A 143 -13.44 -10.47 -1.05
CA LEU A 143 -13.40 -11.77 -1.73
C LEU A 143 -13.01 -12.89 -0.75
N GLN A 144 -12.03 -12.65 0.12
CA GLN A 144 -11.63 -13.60 1.16
C GLN A 144 -12.74 -13.81 2.21
N LEU A 145 -13.44 -12.75 2.61
CA LEU A 145 -14.58 -12.84 3.52
C LEU A 145 -15.69 -13.69 2.92
N MET A 146 -16.00 -13.48 1.63
CA MET A 146 -16.97 -14.27 0.86
C MET A 146 -16.54 -15.74 0.75
N TRP A 147 -15.25 -16.00 0.50
CA TRP A 147 -14.71 -17.36 0.46
C TRP A 147 -14.85 -18.07 1.81
N MET A 148 -14.67 -17.36 2.92
CA MET A 148 -14.73 -17.93 4.27
C MET A 148 -16.15 -18.17 4.77
N HIS A 149 -17.12 -17.32 4.42
CA HIS A 149 -18.52 -17.48 4.84
C HIS A 149 -19.25 -18.59 4.06
N GLY A 150 -18.75 -18.98 2.89
CA GLY A 150 -19.51 -19.77 1.92
C GLY A 150 -20.63 -18.93 1.30
N ILE A 151 -21.12 -19.33 0.11
CA ILE A 151 -22.23 -18.65 -0.59
C ILE A 151 -23.53 -18.98 0.15
N SER A 152 -23.70 -18.47 1.36
CA SER A 152 -24.93 -18.58 2.11
C SER A 152 -25.88 -17.51 1.60
N PHE A 153 -26.45 -17.71 0.40
CA PHE A 153 -27.38 -16.84 -0.35
C PHE A 153 -28.26 -15.91 0.52
N GLY A 154 -27.63 -14.87 1.05
CA GLY A 154 -28.23 -13.94 1.98
C GLY A 154 -28.09 -12.53 1.46
N LEU A 155 -28.78 -11.59 2.12
CA LEU A 155 -28.74 -10.17 1.76
C LEU A 155 -27.29 -9.61 1.80
N VAL A 156 -26.45 -10.17 2.68
CA VAL A 156 -25.03 -9.81 2.81
C VAL A 156 -24.24 -10.12 1.54
N ASP A 157 -24.44 -11.29 0.89
CA ASP A 157 -23.75 -11.64 -0.35
C ASP A 157 -24.15 -10.72 -1.51
N ILE A 158 -25.42 -10.31 -1.59
CA ILE A 158 -25.89 -9.38 -2.61
C ILE A 158 -25.23 -8.00 -2.43
N VAL A 159 -25.20 -7.49 -1.20
CA VAL A 159 -24.54 -6.22 -0.87
C VAL A 159 -23.04 -6.29 -1.12
N LEU A 160 -22.40 -7.42 -0.77
CA LEU A 160 -20.98 -7.64 -0.99
C LEU A 160 -20.66 -7.72 -2.48
N PHE A 161 -21.46 -8.42 -3.28
CA PHE A 161 -21.33 -8.49 -4.72
C PHE A 161 -21.51 -7.11 -5.38
N LEU A 162 -22.49 -6.31 -4.93
CA LEU A 162 -22.66 -4.93 -5.39
C LEU A 162 -21.44 -4.06 -5.02
N ASN A 163 -20.92 -4.19 -3.81
CA ASN A 163 -19.73 -3.45 -3.37
C ASN A 163 -18.49 -3.84 -4.18
N VAL A 164 -18.24 -5.13 -4.41
CA VAL A 164 -17.14 -5.59 -5.26
C VAL A 164 -17.28 -5.03 -6.66
N ARG A 165 -18.48 -5.08 -7.25
CA ARG A 165 -18.73 -4.52 -8.59
C ARG A 165 -18.56 -3.00 -8.64
N SER A 166 -18.97 -2.30 -7.58
CA SER A 166 -18.79 -0.85 -7.43
C SER A 166 -17.31 -0.48 -7.33
N VAL A 167 -16.55 -1.19 -6.49
CA VAL A 167 -15.11 -1.01 -6.33
C VAL A 167 -14.37 -1.33 -7.63
N LEU A 168 -14.71 -2.42 -8.32
CA LEU A 168 -14.14 -2.75 -9.64
C LEU A 168 -14.46 -1.69 -10.69
N LYS A 169 -15.70 -1.18 -10.70
CA LYS A 169 -16.10 -0.13 -11.64
C LYS A 169 -15.38 1.18 -11.34
N ASN A 170 -15.21 1.53 -10.07
CA ASN A 170 -14.41 2.69 -9.65
C ASN A 170 -12.93 2.52 -10.03
N LEU A 171 -12.36 1.34 -9.80
CA LEU A 171 -10.99 1.02 -10.22
C LEU A 171 -10.85 1.13 -11.74
N HIS A 172 -11.79 0.53 -12.49
CA HIS A 172 -11.78 0.54 -13.94
C HIS A 172 -11.95 1.96 -14.51
N ASN A 173 -12.89 2.74 -13.98
CA ASN A 173 -13.09 4.13 -14.39
C ASN A 173 -11.88 4.99 -14.04
N LYS A 174 -11.27 4.80 -12.86
CA LYS A 174 -10.09 5.55 -12.45
C LYS A 174 -8.87 5.21 -13.33
N VAL A 175 -8.69 3.94 -13.66
CA VAL A 175 -7.68 3.47 -14.65
C VAL A 175 -7.97 4.03 -16.05
N MET A 176 -9.23 4.06 -16.48
CA MET A 176 -9.64 4.59 -17.79
C MET A 176 -9.39 6.10 -17.89
N ILE A 177 -9.88 6.88 -16.92
CA ILE A 177 -9.67 8.34 -16.83
C ILE A 177 -8.17 8.66 -16.82
N HIS A 178 -7.36 7.86 -16.10
CA HIS A 178 -5.93 8.04 -16.12
C HIS A 178 -5.27 7.67 -17.44
N ARG A 179 -5.68 6.58 -18.09
CA ARG A 179 -5.19 6.20 -19.42
C ARG A 179 -5.56 7.23 -20.49
N GLU A 180 -6.69 7.91 -20.33
CA GLU A 180 -7.10 9.03 -21.19
C GLU A 180 -6.31 10.29 -20.91
N ARG A 181 -6.06 10.62 -19.63
CA ARG A 181 -5.17 11.73 -19.26
C ARG A 181 -3.74 11.53 -19.75
N TRP A 182 -3.23 10.30 -19.72
CA TRP A 182 -1.89 9.97 -20.26
C TRP A 182 -1.84 10.18 -21.79
N ARG A 183 -2.88 9.75 -22.50
CA ARG A 183 -3.02 10.04 -23.94
C ARG A 183 -3.10 11.54 -24.21
N MET A 184 -3.83 12.30 -23.40
CA MET A 184 -3.89 13.76 -23.54
C MET A 184 -2.54 14.41 -23.26
N MET A 185 -1.76 13.96 -22.27
CA MET A 185 -0.42 14.48 -22.02
C MET A 185 0.52 14.22 -23.21
N SER A 186 0.49 13.01 -23.77
CA SER A 186 1.27 12.65 -24.96
C SER A 186 0.81 13.38 -26.23
N TYR A 187 -0.46 13.81 -26.27
CA TYR A 187 -1.03 14.58 -27.35
C TYR A 187 -0.63 16.06 -27.25
N VAL A 188 -0.69 16.63 -26.04
CA VAL A 188 -0.22 18.00 -25.75
C VAL A 188 1.27 18.13 -26.05
N GLN A 189 2.09 17.15 -25.68
CA GLN A 189 3.53 17.18 -25.93
C GLN A 189 3.92 16.89 -27.39
N ARG A 190 3.02 16.30 -28.18
CA ARG A 190 3.19 16.21 -29.64
C ARG A 190 2.74 17.48 -30.36
N GLN A 191 1.82 18.24 -29.76
CA GLN A 191 1.23 19.43 -30.37
C GLN A 191 1.93 20.73 -29.96
N TYR A 192 2.60 20.74 -28.80
CA TYR A 192 3.49 21.81 -28.35
C TYR A 192 4.93 21.26 -28.36
N ILE A 193 5.73 21.71 -29.33
CA ILE A 193 7.19 21.60 -29.28
C ILE A 193 7.64 22.43 -28.07
N ASP A 194 8.40 21.84 -27.15
CA ASP A 194 9.05 22.60 -26.08
C ASP A 194 9.88 23.72 -26.71
N ALA A 195 9.59 24.96 -26.37
CA ALA A 195 10.36 26.12 -26.81
C ALA A 195 11.81 25.92 -26.34
N THR A 196 12.73 25.92 -27.30
CA THR A 196 14.16 25.72 -27.02
C THR A 196 14.64 26.91 -26.18
N GLN A 197 15.63 26.73 -25.29
CA GLN A 197 16.17 27.85 -24.49
C GLN A 197 16.61 29.04 -25.35
N GLU A 198 16.98 28.82 -26.61
CA GLU A 198 17.32 29.86 -27.59
C GLU A 198 16.12 30.73 -28.05
N GLU A 199 14.88 30.21 -28.05
CA GLU A 199 13.67 31.00 -28.38
C GLU A 199 13.15 31.79 -27.18
N LEU A 200 13.41 31.32 -25.95
CA LEU A 200 13.10 32.04 -24.72
C LEU A 200 14.05 33.22 -24.46
N ASP A 201 15.32 33.09 -24.86
CA ASP A 201 16.33 34.17 -24.77
C ASP A 201 16.18 35.22 -25.90
N ALA A 202 15.50 34.87 -27.00
CA ALA A 202 15.28 35.75 -28.15
C ALA A 202 14.03 36.65 -28.01
N ASP A 203 13.17 36.41 -27.02
CA ASP A 203 11.91 37.14 -26.77
C ASP A 203 11.95 37.92 -25.42
N ASP A 204 13.12 38.02 -24.78
CA ASP A 204 13.37 38.86 -23.58
C ASP A 204 13.78 40.31 -23.95
N ASP A 205 13.48 40.73 -25.19
CA ASP A 205 13.64 42.09 -25.71
C ASP A 205 12.26 42.78 -25.80
N ASP A 206 11.66 43.13 -24.65
CA ASP A 206 10.74 44.30 -24.48
C ASP A 206 10.42 44.60 -23.00
#